data_AF-A0A454VY41-F1
#
_entry.id   AF-A0A454VY41-F1
#
_cell.length_a   1.000
_cell.length_b   1.000
_cell.length_c   1.000
_cell.angle_alpha   90.00
_cell.angle_beta   90.00
_cell.angle_gamma   90.00
#
_symmetry.space_group_name_H-M   'P 1'
#
loop_
_entity.id
_entity.type
_entity.pdbx_description
1 polymer ?
#
loop_
_entity_poly.entity_id
_entity_poly.type
_entity_poly.pdbx_seq_one_letter_code
_entity_poly.pdbx_strand_id
1 'polypeptide(L)'
;QDGVHEIYRSWRKVLSEYDGERVLVAEAWTPTVDRTANYVRPDEMHQAFNFQYLGTHWDATELRTVIDASLAAMRPVGAPTTWVLSNHDVTRHATRFANPAGLGTQLREAGDRELGLRRARAATLLMLALPGSAYVYQGEELGLPDVTDLPDEVRQDPSFWRASGQDGFRDGCRVPIPWTVEGSSYGFGAGGSWLPQPATWGALSVEAQTGDPGSTLELYRSALAVRRAQPGLGAGEDIQWLDAPEGVLAFRRDGFVCTAN
;
A
#
# COMPACT_ATOMS: atom_id res chain seq x y z
N GLN A 1 -3.10 -0.56 -24.26
CA GLN A 1 -2.86 -0.54 -25.72
C GLN A 1 -1.35 -0.64 -25.94
N ASP A 2 -0.90 -1.37 -26.96
CA ASP A 2 0.55 -1.62 -27.13
C ASP A 2 1.35 -0.37 -27.54
N GLY A 3 0.73 0.58 -28.26
CA GLY A 3 1.40 1.82 -28.69
C GLY A 3 1.92 2.70 -27.54
N VAL A 4 1.46 2.49 -26.30
CA VAL A 4 1.94 3.25 -25.13
C VAL A 4 3.42 2.97 -24.82
N HIS A 5 3.92 1.78 -25.15
CA HIS A 5 5.29 1.38 -24.84
C HIS A 5 6.33 2.20 -25.63
N GLU A 6 6.02 2.60 -26.86
CA GLU A 6 6.89 3.49 -27.64
C GLU A 6 7.02 4.88 -27.00
N ILE A 7 5.92 5.38 -26.41
CA ILE A 7 5.91 6.66 -25.69
C ILE A 7 6.80 6.57 -24.45
N TYR A 8 6.69 5.50 -23.66
CA TYR A 8 7.51 5.34 -22.45
C TYR A 8 9.00 5.18 -22.75
N ARG A 9 9.36 4.49 -23.84
CA ARG A 9 10.74 4.46 -24.35
C ARG A 9 11.26 5.86 -24.69
N SER A 10 10.41 6.71 -25.26
CA SER A 10 10.79 8.10 -25.56
C SER A 10 11.03 8.91 -24.28
N TRP A 11 10.18 8.75 -23.26
CA TRP A 11 10.33 9.42 -21.98
C TRP A 11 11.54 8.93 -21.20
N ARG A 12 11.85 7.63 -21.29
CA ARG A 12 13.06 7.03 -20.71
C ARG A 12 14.32 7.70 -21.23
N LYS A 13 14.40 7.97 -22.53
CA LYS A 13 15.52 8.72 -23.15
C LYS A 13 15.64 10.13 -22.58
N VAL A 14 14.54 10.87 -22.50
CA VAL A 14 14.52 12.22 -21.90
C VAL A 14 14.99 12.19 -20.45
N LEU A 15 14.53 11.22 -19.65
CA LEU A 15 14.95 11.11 -18.26
C LEU A 15 16.45 10.82 -18.13
N SER A 16 17.01 10.03 -19.04
CA SER A 16 18.44 9.69 -19.08
C SER A 16 19.35 10.87 -19.44
N GLU A 17 18.81 12.01 -19.90
CA GLU A 17 19.59 13.24 -20.14
C GLU A 17 19.90 14.01 -18.85
N TYR A 18 19.23 13.69 -17.74
CA TYR A 18 19.43 14.35 -16.46
C TYR A 18 20.47 13.62 -15.60
N ASP A 19 21.39 14.38 -14.99
CA ASP A 19 22.38 13.82 -14.05
C ASP A 19 21.72 13.10 -12.85
N GLY A 20 22.39 12.03 -12.40
CA GLY A 20 21.99 11.20 -11.25
C GLY A 20 21.08 10.03 -11.60
N GLU A 21 20.59 9.33 -10.57
CA GLU A 21 19.69 8.18 -10.72
C GLU A 21 18.23 8.62 -10.60
N ARG A 22 17.65 9.05 -11.73
CA ARG A 22 16.23 9.40 -11.82
C ARG A 22 15.39 8.15 -12.11
N VAL A 23 14.19 8.09 -11.53
CA VAL A 23 13.26 6.98 -11.71
C VAL A 23 11.94 7.43 -12.31
N LEU A 24 11.37 6.59 -13.17
CA LEU A 24 10.01 6.67 -13.66
C LEU A 24 9.20 5.54 -13.02
N VAL A 25 8.06 5.89 -12.45
CA VAL A 25 7.15 4.95 -11.81
C VAL A 25 5.83 4.95 -12.56
N ALA A 26 5.41 3.79 -13.04
CA ALA A 26 4.14 3.61 -13.73
C ALA A 26 3.02 3.34 -12.73
N GLU A 27 1.95 4.11 -12.82
CA GLU A 27 0.67 3.73 -12.24
C GLU A 27 -0.20 3.11 -13.33
N ALA A 28 -0.04 1.79 -13.55
CA ALA A 28 -0.73 1.07 -14.62
C ALA A 28 -1.60 -0.07 -14.05
N TRP A 29 -2.91 0.14 -14.06
CA TRP A 29 -3.89 -0.90 -13.76
C TRP A 29 -4.00 -1.87 -14.95
N THR A 30 -3.10 -2.85 -14.98
CA THR A 30 -3.09 -3.90 -16.00
C THR A 30 -3.95 -5.10 -15.55
N PRO A 31 -4.45 -5.93 -16.48
CA PRO A 31 -5.22 -7.12 -16.12
C PRO A 31 -4.38 -8.21 -15.42
N THR A 32 -3.06 -8.26 -15.64
CA THR A 32 -2.17 -9.28 -15.08
C THR A 32 -0.79 -8.72 -14.74
N VAL A 33 -0.09 -9.37 -13.80
CA VAL A 33 1.29 -9.01 -13.44
C VAL A 33 2.23 -9.12 -14.66
N ASP A 34 2.08 -10.14 -15.50
CA ASP A 34 2.86 -10.28 -16.75
C ASP A 34 2.67 -9.08 -17.68
N ARG A 35 1.46 -8.51 -17.71
CA ARG A 35 1.21 -7.31 -18.50
C ARG A 35 1.88 -6.10 -17.87
N THR A 36 1.96 -6.00 -16.54
CA THR A 36 2.73 -4.98 -15.82
C THR A 36 4.22 -5.07 -16.14
N ALA A 37 4.79 -6.28 -16.22
CA ALA A 37 6.21 -6.48 -16.52
C ALA A 37 6.65 -5.84 -17.85
N ASN A 38 5.74 -5.72 -18.83
CA ASN A 38 6.03 -5.03 -20.09
C ASN A 38 6.33 -3.54 -19.93
N TYR A 39 5.82 -2.89 -18.87
CA TYR A 39 6.05 -1.46 -18.63
C TYR A 39 7.42 -1.19 -17.99
N VAL A 40 8.05 -2.20 -17.42
CA VAL A 40 9.29 -2.07 -16.65
C VAL A 40 10.47 -2.80 -17.28
N ARG A 41 10.43 -2.98 -18.61
CA ARG A 41 11.59 -3.41 -19.38
C ARG A 41 12.73 -2.39 -19.23
N PRO A 42 14.01 -2.78 -19.41
CA PRO A 42 15.15 -1.91 -19.14
C PRO A 42 15.12 -0.53 -19.85
N ASP A 43 14.45 -0.44 -21.01
CA ASP A 43 14.30 0.75 -21.83
C ASP A 43 12.98 1.52 -21.64
N GLU A 44 12.18 1.18 -20.62
CA GLU A 44 10.89 1.80 -20.31
C GLU A 44 10.86 2.40 -18.88
N MET A 45 9.83 2.11 -18.08
CA MET A 45 9.72 2.58 -16.69
C MET A 45 10.64 1.77 -15.76
N HIS A 46 10.97 2.32 -14.59
CA HIS A 46 11.84 1.62 -13.63
C HIS A 46 11.05 0.75 -12.67
N GLN A 47 9.85 1.21 -12.34
CA GLN A 47 8.94 0.55 -11.42
C GLN A 47 7.52 0.73 -11.93
N ALA A 48 6.63 -0.17 -11.51
CA ALA A 48 5.21 -0.04 -11.71
C ALA A 48 4.50 -0.51 -10.45
N PHE A 49 3.40 0.14 -10.07
CA PHE A 49 2.58 -0.28 -8.93
C PHE A 49 2.01 -1.70 -9.16
N ASN A 50 2.13 -2.55 -8.13
CA ASN A 50 1.59 -3.90 -8.15
C ASN A 50 0.14 -3.94 -7.64
N PHE A 51 -0.80 -3.60 -8.51
CA PHE A 51 -2.22 -3.56 -8.16
C PHE A 51 -2.84 -4.94 -7.90
N GLN A 52 -2.25 -6.01 -8.45
CA GLN A 52 -2.65 -7.38 -8.14
C GLN A 52 -2.39 -7.70 -6.67
N TYR A 53 -1.20 -7.36 -6.15
CA TYR A 53 -0.92 -7.50 -4.71
C TYR A 53 -1.84 -6.62 -3.86
N LEU A 54 -2.06 -5.36 -4.25
CA LEU A 54 -2.96 -4.44 -3.54
C LEU A 54 -4.37 -5.01 -3.37
N GLY A 55 -4.91 -5.60 -4.45
CA GLY A 55 -6.26 -6.16 -4.47
C GLY A 55 -6.38 -7.56 -3.85
N THR A 56 -5.28 -8.17 -3.41
CA THR A 56 -5.29 -9.50 -2.81
C THR A 56 -5.86 -9.46 -1.39
N HIS A 57 -6.66 -10.46 -1.03
CA HIS A 57 -7.28 -10.54 0.29
C HIS A 57 -6.27 -10.95 1.38
N TRP A 58 -6.65 -10.78 2.65
CA TRP A 58 -5.90 -11.36 3.78
C TRP A 58 -6.15 -12.87 3.87
N ASP A 59 -5.59 -13.59 2.90
CA ASP A 59 -5.63 -15.05 2.79
C ASP A 59 -4.22 -15.55 2.42
N ALA A 60 -3.71 -16.53 3.19
CA ALA A 60 -2.34 -17.02 3.01
C ALA A 60 -2.10 -17.65 1.62
N THR A 61 -3.09 -18.36 1.07
CA THR A 61 -2.95 -19.01 -0.25
C THR A 61 -2.94 -17.98 -1.37
N GLU A 62 -3.86 -17.01 -1.31
CA GLU A 62 -3.92 -15.93 -2.29
C GLU A 62 -2.66 -15.06 -2.23
N LEU A 63 -2.23 -14.67 -1.03
CA LEU A 63 -1.01 -13.87 -0.83
C LEU A 63 0.24 -14.59 -1.35
N ARG A 64 0.40 -15.89 -1.05
CA ARG A 64 1.51 -16.68 -1.60
C ARG A 64 1.48 -16.70 -3.12
N THR A 65 0.31 -16.94 -3.70
CA THR A 65 0.14 -17.03 -5.15
C THR A 65 0.48 -15.71 -5.85
N VAL A 66 -0.02 -14.58 -5.34
CA VAL A 66 0.29 -13.28 -5.94
C VAL A 66 1.74 -12.89 -5.74
N ILE A 67 2.38 -13.25 -4.62
CA ILE A 67 3.81 -13.01 -4.38
C ILE A 67 4.65 -13.78 -5.39
N ASP A 68 4.39 -15.08 -5.54
CA ASP A 68 5.12 -15.93 -6.50
C ASP A 68 4.95 -15.44 -7.93
N ALA A 69 3.72 -15.11 -8.34
CA ALA A 69 3.43 -14.56 -9.66
C ALA A 69 4.12 -13.20 -9.88
N SER A 70 4.12 -12.33 -8.87
CA SER A 70 4.76 -11.01 -8.92
C SER A 70 6.27 -11.09 -9.10
N LEU A 71 6.93 -12.02 -8.40
CA LEU A 71 8.36 -12.24 -8.55
C LEU A 71 8.68 -12.90 -9.89
N ALA A 72 7.92 -13.93 -10.29
CA ALA A 72 8.15 -14.64 -11.54
C ALA A 72 8.00 -13.74 -12.78
N ALA A 73 7.03 -12.82 -12.78
CA ALA A 73 6.81 -11.91 -13.92
C ALA A 73 7.92 -10.84 -14.07
N MET A 74 8.54 -10.40 -12.97
CA MET A 74 9.53 -9.31 -13.00
C MET A 74 10.95 -9.82 -13.29
N ARG A 75 11.28 -11.06 -12.91
CA ARG A 75 12.60 -11.66 -13.16
C ARG A 75 13.08 -11.58 -14.63
N PRO A 76 12.27 -11.93 -15.65
CA PRO A 76 12.73 -11.91 -17.05
C PRO A 76 13.11 -10.52 -17.57
N VAL A 77 12.58 -9.47 -16.94
CA VAL A 77 12.86 -8.07 -17.32
C VAL A 77 13.87 -7.39 -16.39
N GLY A 78 14.36 -8.08 -15.36
CA GLY A 78 15.37 -7.58 -14.41
C GLY A 78 14.89 -6.38 -13.58
N ALA A 79 13.57 -6.25 -13.38
CA ALA A 79 12.98 -5.15 -12.65
C ALA A 79 12.70 -5.55 -11.19
N PRO A 80 12.84 -4.63 -10.21
CA PRO A 80 12.42 -4.91 -8.85
C PRO A 80 10.89 -4.99 -8.78
N THR A 81 10.37 -6.01 -8.11
CA THR A 81 8.95 -6.07 -7.77
C THR A 81 8.59 -4.94 -6.79
N THR A 82 7.42 -4.35 -6.97
CA THR A 82 6.87 -3.37 -6.03
C THR A 82 5.75 -3.98 -5.21
N TRP A 83 5.54 -3.44 -4.02
CA TRP A 83 4.48 -3.86 -3.11
C TRP A 83 3.76 -2.63 -2.56
N VAL A 84 2.44 -2.68 -2.57
CA VAL A 84 1.58 -1.58 -2.15
C VAL A 84 0.34 -2.15 -1.48
N LEU A 85 -0.03 -1.60 -0.32
CA LEU A 85 -1.23 -2.01 0.42
C LEU A 85 -2.36 -1.01 0.25
N SER A 86 -2.09 0.29 0.21
CA SER A 86 -3.08 1.32 -0.08
C SER A 86 -2.48 2.43 -0.94
N ASN A 87 -3.37 3.24 -1.49
CA ASN A 87 -3.05 4.49 -2.16
C ASN A 87 -4.25 5.44 -2.01
N HIS A 88 -4.24 6.51 -2.78
CA HIS A 88 -5.28 7.53 -2.79
C HIS A 88 -6.55 7.15 -3.59
N ASP A 89 -6.63 5.94 -4.13
CA ASP A 89 -7.73 5.48 -4.99
C ASP A 89 -8.50 4.28 -4.44
N VAL A 90 -7.99 3.65 -3.38
CA VAL A 90 -8.62 2.48 -2.75
C VAL A 90 -8.84 2.72 -1.27
N THR A 91 -9.82 2.00 -0.71
CA THR A 91 -10.02 1.93 0.73
C THR A 91 -8.75 1.48 1.42
N ARG A 92 -8.37 2.16 2.50
CA ARG A 92 -7.20 1.82 3.33
C ARG A 92 -7.22 0.35 3.73
N HIS A 93 -6.07 -0.32 3.65
CA HIS A 93 -5.98 -1.76 3.90
C HIS A 93 -6.43 -2.17 5.31
N ALA A 94 -6.28 -1.29 6.32
CA ALA A 94 -6.82 -1.50 7.66
C ALA A 94 -8.34 -1.68 7.68
N THR A 95 -9.07 -1.00 6.80
CA THR A 95 -10.53 -1.19 6.64
C THR A 95 -10.84 -2.33 5.67
N ARG A 96 -10.05 -2.54 4.60
CA ARG A 96 -10.29 -3.70 3.70
C ARG A 96 -10.19 -5.02 4.44
N PHE A 97 -9.16 -5.20 5.27
CA PHE A 97 -8.96 -6.43 6.04
C PHE A 97 -9.84 -6.55 7.29
N ALA A 98 -10.56 -5.49 7.64
CA ALA A 98 -11.62 -5.51 8.67
C ALA A 98 -12.90 -6.18 8.17
N ASN A 99 -13.04 -6.37 6.86
CA ASN A 99 -14.25 -6.88 6.21
C ASN A 99 -14.00 -8.26 5.55
N PRO A 100 -15.06 -9.01 5.19
CA PRO A 100 -14.94 -10.21 4.38
C PRO A 100 -14.28 -9.98 3.02
N ALA A 101 -13.68 -11.03 2.46
CA ALA A 101 -13.14 -11.02 1.10
C ALA A 101 -14.23 -10.82 0.03
N GLY A 102 -13.84 -10.39 -1.17
CA GLY A 102 -14.72 -10.28 -2.34
C GLY A 102 -15.51 -8.98 -2.45
N LEU A 103 -15.30 -8.00 -1.56
CA LEU A 103 -15.97 -6.69 -1.59
C LEU A 103 -15.28 -5.65 -2.48
N GLY A 104 -14.23 -6.04 -3.21
CA GLY A 104 -13.44 -5.14 -4.04
C GLY A 104 -12.46 -4.27 -3.26
N THR A 105 -12.01 -3.17 -3.86
CA THR A 105 -11.00 -2.27 -3.29
C THR A 105 -11.58 -0.94 -2.81
N GLN A 106 -12.87 -0.68 -3.05
CA GLN A 106 -13.59 0.52 -2.60
C GLN A 106 -14.81 0.10 -1.78
N LEU A 107 -14.62 0.02 -0.47
CA LEU A 107 -15.64 -0.43 0.48
C LEU A 107 -16.34 0.76 1.13
N ARG A 108 -17.60 0.56 1.48
CA ARG A 108 -18.42 1.50 2.28
C ARG A 108 -18.64 1.03 3.72
N GLU A 109 -18.14 -0.14 4.06
CA GLU A 109 -18.33 -0.76 5.38
C GLU A 109 -17.05 -0.64 6.21
N ALA A 110 -17.19 -0.20 7.45
CA ALA A 110 -16.06 0.00 8.37
C ALA A 110 -15.41 -1.34 8.81
N GLY A 111 -16.21 -2.41 8.88
CA GLY A 111 -15.78 -3.74 9.34
C GLY A 111 -15.39 -3.78 10.83
N ASP A 112 -14.75 -4.88 11.24
CA ASP A 112 -14.14 -5.02 12.57
C ASP A 112 -12.79 -4.27 12.63
N ARG A 113 -12.82 -3.09 13.25
CA ARG A 113 -11.66 -2.19 13.39
C ARG A 113 -10.46 -2.87 14.05
N GLU A 114 -10.66 -3.66 15.10
CA GLU A 114 -9.56 -4.27 15.87
C GLU A 114 -8.94 -5.41 15.07
N LEU A 115 -9.76 -6.26 14.46
CA LEU A 115 -9.29 -7.31 13.56
C LEU A 115 -8.55 -6.73 12.35
N GLY A 116 -9.12 -5.70 11.72
CA GLY A 116 -8.53 -5.01 10.58
C GLY A 116 -7.16 -4.40 10.91
N LEU A 117 -7.02 -3.75 12.07
CA LEU A 117 -5.73 -3.21 12.52
C LEU A 117 -4.68 -4.30 12.74
N ARG A 118 -5.05 -5.42 13.38
CA ARG A 118 -4.13 -6.56 13.58
C ARG A 118 -3.62 -7.12 12.25
N ARG A 119 -4.53 -7.36 11.31
CA ARG A 119 -4.20 -7.86 9.96
C ARG A 119 -3.38 -6.84 9.16
N ALA A 120 -3.70 -5.55 9.25
CA ALA A 120 -2.95 -4.49 8.59
C ALA A 120 -1.49 -4.40 9.05
N ARG A 121 -1.26 -4.49 10.36
CA ARG A 121 0.10 -4.53 10.92
C ARG A 121 0.86 -5.75 10.42
N ALA A 122 0.23 -6.94 10.42
CA ALA A 122 0.83 -8.16 9.87
C ALA A 122 1.13 -8.04 8.36
N ALA A 123 0.20 -7.53 7.58
CA ALA A 123 0.35 -7.31 6.14
C ALA A 123 1.50 -6.35 5.81
N THR A 124 1.66 -5.29 6.61
CA THR A 124 2.76 -4.35 6.46
C THR A 124 4.10 -5.03 6.73
N LEU A 125 4.21 -5.80 7.82
CA LEU A 125 5.45 -6.51 8.15
C LEU A 125 5.81 -7.53 7.08
N LEU A 126 4.81 -8.26 6.56
CA LEU A 126 4.96 -9.15 5.42
C LEU A 126 5.50 -8.39 4.19
N MET A 127 4.82 -7.29 3.81
CA MET A 127 5.20 -6.45 2.67
C MET A 127 6.64 -5.93 2.80
N LEU A 128 7.04 -5.46 3.99
CA LEU A 128 8.38 -4.92 4.23
C LEU A 128 9.48 -6.00 4.22
N ALA A 129 9.12 -7.26 4.50
CA ALA A 129 10.04 -8.40 4.43
C ALA A 129 10.25 -8.91 2.99
N LEU A 130 9.32 -8.64 2.07
CA LEU A 130 9.44 -9.06 0.66
C LEU A 130 10.58 -8.33 -0.08
N PRO A 131 11.21 -8.98 -1.08
CA PRO A 131 12.24 -8.36 -1.90
C PRO A 131 11.65 -7.30 -2.84
N GLY A 132 12.37 -6.21 -3.05
CA GLY A 132 11.95 -5.11 -3.94
C GLY A 132 11.56 -3.83 -3.20
N SER A 133 10.68 -3.03 -3.80
CA SER A 133 10.31 -1.70 -3.28
C SER A 133 8.95 -1.72 -2.61
N ALA A 134 8.82 -1.06 -1.46
CA ALA A 134 7.56 -0.90 -0.75
C ALA A 134 7.05 0.55 -0.90
N TYR A 135 5.77 0.70 -1.22
CA TYR A 135 5.07 1.98 -1.23
C TYR A 135 4.17 2.06 0.00
N VAL A 136 4.41 3.09 0.83
CA VAL A 136 3.64 3.36 2.05
C VAL A 136 2.78 4.58 1.80
N TYR A 137 1.48 4.45 1.96
CA TYR A 137 0.53 5.56 1.81
C TYR A 137 0.34 6.28 3.14
N GLN A 138 0.27 7.62 3.12
CA GLN A 138 0.18 8.44 4.33
C GLN A 138 -0.96 7.99 5.26
N GLY A 139 -0.64 7.76 6.54
CA GLY A 139 -1.57 7.30 7.57
C GLY A 139 -1.68 5.78 7.70
N GLU A 140 -1.07 5.00 6.80
CA GLU A 140 -0.89 3.55 7.02
C GLU A 140 -0.06 3.28 8.28
N GLU A 141 0.99 4.07 8.48
CA GLU A 141 1.87 4.03 9.64
C GLU A 141 1.17 4.38 10.95
N LEU A 142 0.02 5.03 10.89
CA LEU A 142 -0.82 5.33 12.04
C LEU A 142 -1.94 4.29 12.23
N GLY A 143 -2.07 3.32 11.32
CA GLY A 143 -3.18 2.37 11.32
C GLY A 143 -4.53 3.04 11.08
N LEU A 144 -4.57 4.14 10.33
CA LEU A 144 -5.82 4.86 10.05
C LEU A 144 -6.81 3.95 9.32
N PRO A 145 -8.09 3.91 9.75
CA PRO A 145 -9.13 3.31 8.95
C PRO A 145 -9.45 4.25 7.79
N ASP A 146 -10.10 3.71 6.77
CA ASP A 146 -10.85 4.54 5.85
C ASP A 146 -12.03 5.21 6.55
N VAL A 147 -12.40 6.43 6.14
CA VAL A 147 -13.62 7.09 6.61
C VAL A 147 -14.77 6.71 5.68
N THR A 148 -15.51 5.69 6.09
CA THR A 148 -16.55 5.08 5.25
C THR A 148 -17.90 5.81 5.29
N ASP A 149 -18.09 6.67 6.29
CA ASP A 149 -19.34 7.36 6.62
C ASP A 149 -19.30 8.87 6.38
N LEU A 150 -18.36 9.35 5.54
CA LEU A 150 -18.33 10.76 5.11
C LEU A 150 -19.71 11.17 4.54
N PRO A 151 -20.34 12.24 5.07
CA PRO A 151 -21.60 12.75 4.56
C PRO A 151 -21.51 13.12 3.07
N ASP A 152 -22.59 12.94 2.32
CA ASP A 152 -22.60 13.16 0.88
C ASP A 152 -22.32 14.64 0.52
N GLU A 153 -22.76 15.57 1.36
CA GLU A 153 -22.57 17.02 1.17
C GLU A 153 -21.12 17.49 1.31
N VAL A 154 -20.24 16.70 1.92
CA VAL A 154 -18.81 17.02 2.04
C VAL A 154 -17.95 16.32 1.00
N ARG A 155 -18.52 15.42 0.18
CA ARG A 155 -17.78 14.67 -0.85
C ARG A 155 -17.16 15.63 -1.87
N GLN A 156 -15.89 15.38 -2.17
CA GLN A 156 -15.09 16.24 -3.07
C GLN A 156 -14.71 15.51 -4.35
N ASP A 157 -14.68 14.17 -4.34
CA ASP A 157 -14.31 13.39 -5.52
C ASP A 157 -15.35 13.51 -6.64
N PRO A 158 -14.99 14.03 -7.83
CA PRO A 158 -15.90 14.09 -8.98
C PRO A 158 -16.47 12.73 -9.40
N SER A 159 -15.77 11.62 -9.10
CA SER A 159 -16.28 10.27 -9.41
C SER A 159 -17.52 9.90 -8.60
N PHE A 160 -17.69 10.44 -7.39
CA PHE A 160 -18.91 10.27 -6.59
C PHE A 160 -20.14 10.79 -7.36
N TRP A 161 -20.01 11.96 -7.99
CA TRP A 161 -21.09 12.64 -8.69
C TRP A 161 -21.39 12.09 -10.09
N ARG A 162 -20.43 11.41 -10.74
CA ARG A 162 -20.58 10.92 -12.12
C ARG A 162 -21.33 9.59 -12.25
N ALA A 163 -21.29 8.73 -11.23
CA ALA A 163 -21.71 7.33 -11.34
C ALA A 163 -22.90 6.94 -10.44
N SER A 164 -23.77 7.89 -10.08
CA SER A 164 -24.88 7.65 -9.12
C SER A 164 -24.41 6.96 -7.82
N GLY A 165 -23.20 7.30 -7.34
CA GLY A 165 -22.65 6.79 -6.09
C GLY A 165 -22.12 5.34 -6.08
N GLN A 166 -21.86 4.70 -7.23
CA GLN A 166 -21.41 3.29 -7.28
C GLN A 166 -19.87 3.12 -7.23
N ASP A 167 -19.07 4.03 -7.81
CA ASP A 167 -17.61 3.85 -7.98
C ASP A 167 -16.74 4.94 -7.28
N GLY A 168 -17.32 5.69 -6.34
CA GLY A 168 -16.79 7.00 -5.91
C GLY A 168 -16.53 7.16 -4.42
N PHE A 169 -15.89 6.20 -3.75
CA PHE A 169 -15.62 6.26 -2.31
C PHE A 169 -14.15 6.55 -1.95
N ARG A 170 -13.45 7.29 -2.80
CA ARG A 170 -12.03 7.61 -2.58
C ARG A 170 -11.81 8.74 -1.58
N ASP A 171 -12.81 9.56 -1.29
CA ASP A 171 -12.68 10.63 -0.29
C ASP A 171 -12.29 10.08 1.09
N GLY A 172 -12.78 8.89 1.46
CA GLY A 172 -12.52 8.30 2.77
C GLY A 172 -11.04 8.00 3.05
N CYS A 173 -10.27 7.58 2.03
CA CYS A 173 -8.83 7.38 2.16
C CYS A 173 -8.03 8.69 2.06
N ARG A 174 -8.67 9.80 1.68
CA ARG A 174 -8.06 11.13 1.46
C ARG A 174 -8.30 12.12 2.61
N VAL A 175 -9.06 11.71 3.63
CA VAL A 175 -9.24 12.50 4.85
C VAL A 175 -7.87 12.88 5.44
N PRO A 176 -7.63 14.17 5.76
CA PRO A 176 -6.32 14.64 6.21
C PRO A 176 -5.80 13.95 7.48
N ILE A 177 -4.46 13.87 7.57
CA ILE A 177 -3.75 13.18 8.64
C ILE A 177 -3.90 13.93 9.97
N PRO A 178 -4.24 13.22 11.07
CA PRO A 178 -4.21 13.80 12.40
C PRO A 178 -2.77 13.87 12.92
N TRP A 179 -2.26 15.08 13.10
CA TRP A 179 -0.93 15.34 13.66
C TRP A 179 -0.96 15.45 15.19
N THR A 180 -1.96 16.12 15.74
CA THR A 180 -2.12 16.38 17.19
C THR A 180 -3.37 15.71 17.74
N VAL A 181 -3.44 15.55 19.06
CA VAL A 181 -4.59 14.94 19.75
C VAL A 181 -5.83 15.83 19.69
N GLU A 182 -5.62 17.15 19.70
CA GLU A 182 -6.69 18.15 19.74
C GLU A 182 -6.63 19.11 18.54
N GLY A 183 -7.64 19.98 18.45
CA GLY A 183 -7.79 20.99 17.40
C GLY A 183 -8.88 20.61 16.39
N SER A 184 -9.41 21.61 15.68
CA SER A 184 -10.52 21.45 14.73
C SER A 184 -10.20 20.54 13.54
N SER A 185 -8.92 20.28 13.29
CA SER A 185 -8.43 19.37 12.25
C SER A 185 -7.24 18.53 12.74
N TYR A 186 -7.15 18.29 14.06
CA TYR A 186 -6.06 17.53 14.67
C TYR A 186 -4.68 17.97 14.19
N GLY A 187 -4.45 19.29 14.12
CA GLY A 187 -3.15 19.85 13.74
C GLY A 187 -2.85 19.87 12.23
N PHE A 188 -3.79 19.48 11.35
CA PHE A 188 -3.61 19.65 9.90
C PHE A 188 -3.55 21.12 9.48
N GLY A 189 -4.36 21.98 10.11
CA GLY A 189 -4.35 23.42 9.86
C GLY A 189 -5.33 24.19 10.74
N ALA A 190 -5.05 25.48 10.97
CA ALA A 190 -5.85 26.33 11.85
C ALA A 190 -7.29 26.59 11.36
N GLY A 191 -7.55 26.44 10.05
CA GLY A 191 -8.84 26.68 9.41
C GLY A 191 -9.74 25.45 9.23
N GLY A 192 -9.42 24.33 9.89
CA GLY A 192 -10.09 23.04 9.63
C GLY A 192 -9.42 22.24 8.50
N SER A 193 -10.14 21.26 7.96
CA SER A 193 -9.68 20.42 6.85
C SER A 193 -10.71 20.37 5.72
N TRP A 194 -10.24 20.19 4.48
CA TRP A 194 -11.08 20.15 3.27
C TRP A 194 -12.00 18.92 3.21
N LEU A 195 -11.66 17.85 3.93
CA LEU A 195 -12.55 16.75 4.30
C LEU A 195 -12.59 16.65 5.83
N PRO A 196 -13.75 16.38 6.45
CA PRO A 196 -13.86 16.31 7.90
C PRO A 196 -13.13 15.06 8.44
N GLN A 197 -12.39 15.25 9.53
CA GLN A 197 -11.75 14.16 10.26
C GLN A 197 -12.72 13.61 11.32
N PRO A 198 -12.81 12.28 11.51
CA PRO A 198 -13.64 11.70 12.57
C PRO A 198 -13.24 12.18 13.96
N ALA A 199 -14.22 12.34 14.86
CA ALA A 199 -14.01 12.81 16.23
C ALA A 199 -13.07 11.90 17.08
N THR A 200 -12.82 10.67 16.63
CA THR A 200 -11.96 9.70 17.33
C THR A 200 -10.50 9.71 16.85
N TRP A 201 -10.17 10.47 15.80
CA TRP A 201 -8.84 10.41 15.18
C TRP A 201 -7.73 11.09 15.98
N GLY A 202 -8.06 11.93 16.97
CA GLY A 202 -7.06 12.47 17.89
C GLY A 202 -6.24 11.39 18.60
N ALA A 203 -6.86 10.26 18.96
CA ALA A 203 -6.18 9.11 19.56
C ALA A 203 -5.30 8.31 18.57
N LEU A 204 -5.49 8.50 17.27
CA LEU A 204 -4.68 7.89 16.21
C LEU A 204 -3.59 8.85 15.69
N SER A 205 -3.52 10.07 16.25
CA SER A 205 -2.62 11.10 15.79
C SER A 205 -1.14 10.72 15.92
N VAL A 206 -0.29 11.41 15.16
CA VAL A 206 1.17 11.28 15.28
C VAL A 206 1.63 11.60 16.71
N GLU A 207 1.07 12.64 17.33
CA GLU A 207 1.33 13.00 18.73
C GLU A 207 0.97 11.87 19.69
N ALA A 208 -0.24 11.30 19.57
CA ALA A 208 -0.69 10.22 20.45
C ALA A 208 0.17 8.95 20.35
N GLN A 209 0.68 8.63 19.15
CA GLN A 209 1.42 7.40 18.91
C GLN A 209 2.94 7.54 19.11
N THR A 210 3.49 8.75 19.05
CA THR A 210 4.94 8.95 19.14
C THR A 210 5.47 8.55 20.51
N GLY A 211 6.43 7.63 20.53
CA GLY A 211 7.04 7.14 21.76
C GLY A 211 6.24 6.08 22.52
N ASP A 212 5.02 5.72 22.08
CA ASP A 212 4.29 4.56 22.59
C ASP A 212 4.78 3.28 21.89
N PRO A 213 5.48 2.36 22.58
CA PRO A 213 6.00 1.13 21.99
C PRO A 213 4.91 0.20 21.43
N GLY A 214 3.67 0.33 21.91
CA GLY A 214 2.52 -0.46 21.43
C GLY A 214 1.88 0.08 20.16
N SER A 215 2.24 1.31 19.74
CA SER A 215 1.59 2.03 18.65
C SER A 215 1.93 1.48 17.25
N THR A 216 1.08 1.76 16.27
CA THR A 216 1.35 1.39 14.87
C THR A 216 2.52 2.19 14.32
N LEU A 217 2.66 3.44 14.73
CA LEU A 217 3.73 4.33 14.30
C LEU A 217 5.11 3.78 14.70
N GLU A 218 5.28 3.37 15.95
CA GLU A 218 6.55 2.80 16.42
C GLU A 218 6.80 1.41 15.81
N LEU A 219 5.76 0.64 15.47
CA LEU A 219 5.90 -0.60 14.68
C LEU A 219 6.48 -0.31 13.29
N TYR A 220 5.95 0.68 12.57
CA TYR A 220 6.45 1.05 11.24
C TYR A 220 7.89 1.58 11.30
N ARG A 221 8.19 2.48 12.26
CA ARG A 221 9.55 3.00 12.49
C ARG A 221 10.54 1.86 12.74
N SER A 222 10.18 0.93 13.62
CA SER A 222 11.01 -0.23 13.95
C SER A 222 11.19 -1.16 12.75
N ALA A 223 10.12 -1.50 12.04
CA ALA A 223 10.17 -2.37 10.87
C ALA A 223 11.04 -1.79 9.75
N LEU A 224 10.92 -0.48 9.48
CA LEU A 224 11.75 0.20 8.49
C LEU A 224 13.22 0.30 8.92
N ALA A 225 13.50 0.52 10.21
CA ALA A 225 14.85 0.49 10.75
C ALA A 225 15.50 -0.90 10.59
N VAL A 226 14.77 -1.96 10.94
CA VAL A 226 15.20 -3.35 10.72
C VAL A 226 15.44 -3.60 9.24
N ARG A 227 14.50 -3.23 8.37
CA ARG A 227 14.61 -3.40 6.93
C ARG A 227 15.83 -2.70 6.33
N ARG A 228 16.22 -1.55 6.89
CA ARG A 228 17.41 -0.80 6.47
C ARG A 228 18.71 -1.43 6.98
N ALA A 229 18.69 -2.00 8.18
CA ALA A 229 19.88 -2.54 8.84
C ALA A 229 20.20 -3.99 8.41
N GLN A 230 19.20 -4.76 7.98
CA GLN A 230 19.36 -6.16 7.59
C GLN A 230 19.71 -6.28 6.11
N PRO A 231 20.92 -6.76 5.73
CA PRO A 231 21.36 -6.83 4.33
C PRO A 231 20.47 -7.69 3.43
N GLY A 232 19.86 -8.75 3.98
CA GLY A 232 18.96 -9.62 3.26
C GLY A 232 17.54 -9.08 3.07
N LEU A 233 17.24 -7.89 3.61
CA LEU A 233 16.01 -7.15 3.35
C LEU A 233 16.28 -5.98 2.40
N GLY A 234 15.27 -5.53 1.65
CA GLY A 234 15.51 -4.58 0.55
C GLY A 234 15.51 -5.23 -0.82
N ALA A 235 16.54 -4.89 -1.60
CA ALA A 235 16.75 -5.40 -2.95
C ALA A 235 16.90 -6.94 -2.96
N GLY A 236 16.78 -7.52 -4.15
CA GLY A 236 16.77 -8.96 -4.39
C GLY A 236 15.53 -9.39 -5.16
N GLU A 237 15.48 -10.68 -5.51
CA GLU A 237 14.42 -11.25 -6.37
C GLU A 237 13.83 -12.55 -5.80
N ASP A 238 14.44 -13.09 -4.75
CA ASP A 238 14.16 -14.43 -4.26
C ASP A 238 13.70 -14.45 -2.79
N ILE A 239 12.79 -15.38 -2.55
CA ILE A 239 12.40 -15.86 -1.22
C ILE A 239 12.40 -17.39 -1.27
N GLN A 240 12.63 -18.03 -0.12
CA GLN A 240 12.47 -19.47 0.04
C GLN A 240 11.28 -19.73 0.96
N TRP A 241 10.17 -20.24 0.43
CA TRP A 241 9.04 -20.69 1.25
C TRP A 241 9.47 -21.80 2.20
N LEU A 242 8.94 -21.75 3.43
CA LEU A 242 9.14 -22.75 4.47
C LEU A 242 7.81 -23.45 4.75
N ASP A 243 7.87 -24.68 5.25
CA ASP A 243 6.69 -25.37 5.75
C ASP A 243 6.12 -24.61 6.95
N ALA A 244 4.80 -24.41 6.96
CA ALA A 244 4.08 -23.69 7.99
C ALA A 244 2.68 -24.28 8.18
N PRO A 245 2.04 -24.07 9.35
CA PRO A 245 0.64 -24.43 9.55
C PRO A 245 -0.30 -23.77 8.54
N GLU A 246 -1.49 -24.33 8.36
CA GLU A 246 -2.55 -23.72 7.56
C GLU A 246 -2.84 -22.29 8.03
N GLY A 247 -3.00 -21.36 7.09
CA GLY A 247 -3.21 -19.93 7.37
C GLY A 247 -1.94 -19.14 7.68
N VAL A 248 -0.76 -19.77 7.76
CA VAL A 248 0.51 -19.11 8.06
C VAL A 248 1.41 -19.05 6.83
N LEU A 249 1.92 -17.86 6.51
CA LEU A 249 3.01 -17.68 5.58
C LEU A 249 4.33 -17.68 6.32
N ALA A 250 5.30 -18.47 5.84
CA ALA A 250 6.68 -18.45 6.32
C ALA A 250 7.65 -18.50 5.14
N PHE A 251 8.57 -17.54 5.07
CA PHE A 251 9.65 -17.58 4.09
C PHE A 251 10.97 -17.10 4.69
N ARG A 252 12.07 -17.58 4.09
CA ARG A 252 13.43 -17.17 4.39
C ARG A 252 13.97 -16.25 3.29
N ARG A 253 14.71 -15.24 3.73
CA ARG A 253 15.68 -14.46 2.95
C ARG A 253 17.03 -14.53 3.64
N ASP A 254 18.07 -13.98 3.02
CA ASP A 254 19.41 -14.00 3.60
C ASP A 254 19.41 -13.42 5.03
N GLY A 255 19.81 -14.23 6.00
CA GLY A 255 19.81 -13.85 7.43
C GLY A 255 18.45 -13.51 8.05
N PHE A 256 17.32 -13.72 7.38
CA PHE A 256 15.99 -13.31 7.87
C PHE A 256 14.90 -14.35 7.61
N VAL A 257 14.02 -14.57 8.58
CA VAL A 257 12.81 -15.39 8.42
C VAL A 257 11.60 -14.52 8.75
N CYS A 258 10.67 -14.45 7.81
CA CYS A 258 9.38 -13.78 7.98
C CYS A 258 8.31 -14.83 8.27
N THR A 259 7.47 -14.59 9.27
CA THR A 259 6.23 -15.33 9.50
C THR A 259 5.05 -14.36 9.63
N ALA A 260 3.93 -14.69 8.99
CA ALA A 260 2.70 -13.89 9.03
C ALA A 260 1.46 -14.79 9.09
N ASN A 261 0.47 -14.38 9.90
CA ASN A 261 -0.80 -15.07 10.16
C ASN A 261 -1.91 -14.03 10.26
#